data_AF-A0A4P5VYX3-F1
#
_entry.id   AF-A0A4P5VYX3-F1
#
_cell.length_a   1.000
_cell.length_b   1.000
_cell.length_c   1.000
_cell.angle_alpha   90.00
_cell.angle_beta   90.00
_cell.angle_gamma   90.00
#
_symmetry.space_group_name_H-M   'P 1'
#
loop_
_entity.id
_entity.type
_entity.pdbx_description
1 polymer ?
#
loop_
_entity_poly.entity_id
_entity_poly.type
_entity_poly.pdbx_seq_one_letter_code
_entity_poly.pdbx_strand_id
1 'polypeptide(L)'
;MLFLLIHAALAQEPAPFPEWTLPAATVEAVRAVAGRPLGERLDAATRGFLGRPYVVDIAGEGEGVDPDAPARYDTFDCMTFLEEALGMALAGDPLQAPLIRDALRYSGAPTYLNRNHFMEAEWIPRAIAAGLLEDVTDRVGRARTLTKDVSRDTWRAWGARMRVFRELPDTRLPVGSWSMRYLDLAEAAEAASRIPPGAIVVTLRVARTWSPVITTHVSLVVPGPHEPMMRHATKMGQRQVRDDKLSWYMTHLRDYVNWPALGVAILMPVEQGPTVAATLPDGLPPLRFADAEGELPHFDPKPLVAGARGEDPT
;
A
#
# COMPACT_ATOMS: atom_id res chain seq x y z
N MET A 1 21.46 10.54 -17.48
CA MET A 1 20.78 9.49 -18.27
C MET A 1 19.72 8.71 -17.47
N LEU A 2 19.37 9.14 -16.24
CA LEU A 2 18.33 8.52 -15.40
C LEU A 2 16.95 9.20 -15.56
N PHE A 3 16.91 10.48 -15.94
CA PHE A 3 15.67 11.25 -16.20
C PHE A 3 14.86 10.79 -17.44
N LEU A 4 15.50 10.10 -18.40
CA LEU A 4 14.85 9.69 -19.65
C LEU A 4 14.03 8.40 -19.54
N LEU A 5 14.33 7.53 -18.56
CA LEU A 5 13.61 6.26 -18.37
C LEU A 5 12.25 6.46 -17.68
N ILE A 6 12.09 7.52 -16.88
CA ILE A 6 10.85 7.79 -16.13
C ILE A 6 9.79 8.45 -17.03
N HIS A 7 10.19 9.30 -17.99
CA HIS A 7 9.26 9.90 -18.95
C HIS A 7 8.55 8.86 -19.83
N ALA A 8 9.19 7.71 -20.10
CA ALA A 8 8.57 6.64 -20.87
C ALA A 8 7.51 5.85 -20.07
N ALA A 9 7.60 5.84 -18.73
CA ALA A 9 6.63 5.18 -17.86
C ALA A 9 5.37 6.04 -17.60
N LEU A 10 5.47 7.36 -17.77
CA LEU A 10 4.39 8.32 -17.51
C LEU A 10 3.61 8.74 -18.77
N ALA A 11 3.96 8.20 -19.94
CA ALA A 11 3.26 8.47 -21.20
C ALA A 11 2.06 7.53 -21.44
N GLN A 12 1.31 7.21 -20.38
CA GLN A 12 0.04 6.49 -20.49
C GLN A 12 -1.11 7.47 -20.71
N GLU A 13 -1.98 7.15 -21.66
CA GLU A 13 -3.21 7.89 -21.98
C GLU A 13 -4.08 8.14 -20.74
N PRO A 14 -4.92 9.20 -20.72
CA PRO A 14 -5.80 9.52 -19.61
C PRO A 14 -6.56 8.30 -19.08
N ALA A 15 -6.55 8.16 -17.75
CA ALA A 15 -7.15 7.03 -17.05
C ALA A 15 -8.63 6.82 -17.45
N PRO A 16 -9.05 5.58 -17.75
CA PRO A 16 -10.34 5.28 -18.38
C PRO A 16 -11.57 5.34 -17.44
N PHE A 17 -11.48 5.99 -16.27
CA PHE A 17 -12.47 5.78 -15.21
C PHE A 17 -13.30 7.03 -14.84
N PRO A 18 -14.64 7.00 -15.01
CA PRO A 18 -15.51 8.16 -14.83
C PRO A 18 -15.89 8.49 -13.38
N GLU A 19 -15.64 7.59 -12.41
CA GLU A 19 -15.97 7.77 -10.98
C GLU A 19 -14.72 7.89 -10.10
N TRP A 20 -13.95 8.94 -10.32
CA TRP A 20 -12.82 9.28 -9.47
C TRP A 20 -13.01 10.65 -8.92
N THR A 21 -13.29 10.71 -7.62
CA THR A 21 -13.48 11.99 -6.97
C THR A 21 -12.84 11.95 -5.60
N LEU A 22 -11.66 12.55 -5.53
CA LEU A 22 -11.01 12.84 -4.27
C LEU A 22 -11.86 13.85 -3.49
N PRO A 23 -12.01 13.69 -2.16
CA PRO A 23 -12.68 14.71 -1.35
C PRO A 23 -11.99 16.06 -1.54
N ALA A 24 -12.76 17.12 -1.83
CA ALA A 24 -12.22 18.46 -2.07
C ALA A 24 -11.33 18.93 -0.90
N ALA A 25 -11.77 18.69 0.34
CA ALA A 25 -11.00 18.98 1.54
C ALA A 25 -9.64 18.26 1.58
N THR A 26 -9.56 17.02 1.09
CA THR A 26 -8.28 16.28 1.00
C THR A 26 -7.37 16.91 -0.06
N VAL A 27 -7.91 17.26 -1.22
CA VAL A 27 -7.16 17.93 -2.31
C VAL A 27 -6.58 19.26 -1.82
N GLU A 28 -7.40 20.08 -1.17
CA GLU A 28 -6.98 21.36 -0.60
C GLU A 28 -5.91 21.18 0.48
N ALA A 29 -6.11 20.22 1.40
CA ALA A 29 -5.15 19.93 2.46
C ALA A 29 -3.78 19.51 1.90
N VAL A 30 -3.74 18.63 0.89
CA VAL A 30 -2.48 18.18 0.26
C VAL A 30 -1.80 19.33 -0.49
N ARG A 31 -2.56 20.12 -1.26
CA ARG A 31 -2.01 21.28 -1.98
C ARG A 31 -1.42 22.32 -1.02
N ALA A 32 -2.06 22.55 0.13
CA ALA A 32 -1.57 23.48 1.15
C ALA A 32 -0.21 23.09 1.75
N VAL A 33 0.18 21.81 1.65
CA VAL A 33 1.45 21.30 2.19
C VAL A 33 2.40 20.78 1.11
N ALA A 34 2.19 21.09 -0.17
CA ALA A 34 2.97 20.51 -1.28
C ALA A 34 4.50 20.68 -1.16
N GLY A 35 4.97 21.77 -0.54
CA GLY A 35 6.39 22.04 -0.28
C GLY A 35 6.91 21.60 1.10
N ARG A 36 6.10 20.88 1.88
CA ARG A 36 6.46 20.39 3.22
C ARG A 36 7.13 19.02 3.14
N PRO A 37 7.85 18.57 4.19
CA PRO A 37 8.41 17.23 4.25
C PRO A 37 7.38 16.14 3.95
N LEU A 38 7.80 15.06 3.30
CA LEU A 38 6.92 13.96 2.86
C LEU A 38 5.97 13.45 3.95
N GLY A 39 6.44 13.29 5.20
CA GLY A 39 5.59 12.86 6.30
C GLY A 39 4.38 13.79 6.57
N GLU A 40 4.56 15.11 6.42
CA GLU A 40 3.47 16.08 6.57
C GLU A 40 2.48 16.01 5.39
N ARG A 41 2.99 15.76 4.16
CA ARG A 41 2.17 15.55 2.97
C ARG A 41 1.32 14.30 3.08
N LEU A 42 1.90 13.18 3.54
CA LEU A 42 1.19 11.93 3.78
C LEU A 42 0.14 12.06 4.88
N ASP A 43 0.44 12.82 5.94
CA ASP A 43 -0.56 13.11 6.97
C ASP A 43 -1.73 13.92 6.41
N ALA A 44 -1.47 14.99 5.65
CA ALA A 44 -2.53 15.76 4.99
C ALA A 44 -3.37 14.92 4.02
N ALA A 45 -2.72 14.03 3.25
CA ALA A 45 -3.40 13.13 2.32
C ALA A 45 -4.33 12.12 3.00
N THR A 46 -4.01 11.71 4.23
CA THR A 46 -4.69 10.57 4.88
C THR A 46 -5.52 10.94 6.11
N ARG A 47 -5.37 12.15 6.66
CA ARG A 47 -6.04 12.55 7.91
C ARG A 47 -7.56 12.51 7.81
N GLY A 48 -8.11 12.93 6.67
CA GLY A 48 -9.54 12.86 6.39
C GLY A 48 -10.12 11.44 6.31
N PHE A 49 -9.25 10.42 6.29
CA PHE A 49 -9.64 9.01 6.23
C PHE A 49 -9.62 8.32 7.59
N LEU A 50 -9.19 8.97 8.66
CA LEU A 50 -9.28 8.39 10.00
C LEU A 50 -10.74 8.02 10.33
N GLY A 51 -10.94 6.80 10.83
CA GLY A 51 -12.26 6.24 11.13
C GLY A 51 -12.95 5.55 9.95
N ARG A 52 -12.43 5.65 8.72
CA ARG A 52 -13.01 4.94 7.57
C ARG A 52 -12.95 3.43 7.77
N PRO A 53 -14.03 2.67 7.50
CA PRO A 53 -14.06 1.23 7.73
C PRO A 53 -12.97 0.47 6.97
N TYR A 54 -12.51 -0.62 7.58
CA TYR A 54 -11.65 -1.59 6.91
C TYR A 54 -12.50 -2.63 6.17
N VAL A 55 -12.31 -2.74 4.85
CA VAL A 55 -12.92 -3.77 4.02
C VAL A 55 -11.84 -4.33 3.08
N VAL A 56 -11.78 -5.64 2.96
CA VAL A 56 -10.79 -6.34 2.12
C VAL A 56 -11.21 -6.26 0.66
N ASP A 57 -10.25 -6.03 -0.25
CA ASP A 57 -10.45 -6.24 -1.70
C ASP A 57 -11.56 -5.34 -2.24
N ILE A 58 -11.38 -4.03 -2.05
CA ILE A 58 -12.39 -3.00 -2.34
C ILE A 58 -12.11 -2.16 -3.57
N ALA A 59 -10.95 -2.36 -4.18
CA ALA A 59 -10.52 -1.63 -5.35
C ALA A 59 -10.08 -2.59 -6.46
N GLY A 60 -10.65 -2.38 -7.63
CA GLY A 60 -10.49 -3.27 -8.78
C GLY A 60 -9.92 -2.58 -10.00
N GLU A 61 -10.28 -3.09 -11.17
CA GLU A 61 -10.01 -2.47 -12.47
C GLU A 61 -11.24 -1.74 -13.03
N GLY A 62 -12.35 -1.65 -12.29
CA GLY A 62 -13.60 -1.06 -12.75
C GLY A 62 -14.33 -1.87 -13.84
N GLU A 63 -13.72 -2.93 -14.33
CA GLU A 63 -14.26 -3.83 -15.36
C GLU A 63 -13.59 -5.22 -15.30
N GLY A 64 -14.15 -6.18 -16.06
CA GLY A 64 -13.54 -7.48 -16.24
C GLY A 64 -13.57 -8.36 -14.99
N VAL A 65 -12.42 -8.93 -14.63
CA VAL A 65 -12.27 -9.91 -13.54
C VAL A 65 -12.61 -9.31 -12.18
N ASP A 66 -12.17 -8.07 -11.96
CA ASP A 66 -12.42 -7.33 -10.74
C ASP A 66 -13.11 -5.99 -11.09
N PRO A 67 -14.45 -5.97 -11.14
CA PRO A 67 -15.22 -4.82 -11.56
C PRO A 67 -15.31 -3.72 -10.49
N ASP A 68 -14.67 -3.89 -9.33
CA ASP A 68 -14.70 -2.86 -8.29
C ASP A 68 -13.98 -1.60 -8.77
N ALA A 69 -14.45 -0.44 -8.30
CA ALA A 69 -13.89 0.85 -8.72
C ALA A 69 -12.37 0.89 -8.46
N PRO A 70 -11.55 1.47 -9.35
CA PRO A 70 -10.11 1.49 -9.16
C PRO A 70 -9.65 2.25 -7.91
N ALA A 71 -10.40 3.27 -7.52
CA ALA A 71 -10.24 4.01 -6.28
C ALA A 71 -11.60 4.23 -5.61
N ARG A 72 -11.60 4.28 -4.28
CA ARG A 72 -12.70 4.81 -3.46
C ARG A 72 -12.12 5.28 -2.12
N TYR A 73 -12.83 6.19 -1.46
CA TYR A 73 -12.31 6.90 -0.27
C TYR A 73 -13.21 6.77 0.97
N ASP A 74 -14.26 5.97 0.87
CA ASP A 74 -15.19 5.66 1.96
C ASP A 74 -14.74 4.45 2.79
N THR A 75 -13.95 3.54 2.21
CA THR A 75 -13.37 2.37 2.89
C THR A 75 -12.01 2.00 2.29
N PHE A 76 -11.19 1.27 3.06
CA PHE A 76 -9.87 0.82 2.63
C PHE A 76 -9.50 -0.56 3.18
N ASP A 77 -8.62 -1.27 2.48
CA ASP A 77 -7.71 -2.21 3.13
C ASP A 77 -6.33 -1.58 3.31
N CYS A 78 -5.36 -2.36 3.80
CA CYS A 78 -4.03 -1.84 4.08
C CYS A 78 -3.28 -1.44 2.80
N MET A 79 -3.52 -2.12 1.67
CA MET A 79 -2.87 -1.84 0.39
C MET A 79 -3.53 -0.67 -0.30
N THR A 80 -4.86 -0.66 -0.42
CA THR A 80 -5.55 0.46 -1.09
C THR A 80 -5.35 1.76 -0.33
N PHE A 81 -5.33 1.73 1.01
CA PHE A 81 -4.96 2.89 1.83
C PHE A 81 -3.55 3.39 1.52
N LEU A 82 -2.56 2.48 1.49
CA LEU A 82 -1.17 2.83 1.25
C LEU A 82 -0.97 3.43 -0.15
N GLU A 83 -1.50 2.78 -1.18
CA GLU A 83 -1.29 3.19 -2.56
C GLU A 83 -1.96 4.54 -2.86
N GLU A 84 -3.17 4.79 -2.36
CA GLU A 84 -3.84 6.09 -2.52
C GLU A 84 -3.10 7.20 -1.75
N ALA A 85 -2.61 6.90 -0.55
CA ALA A 85 -1.82 7.84 0.24
C ALA A 85 -0.52 8.24 -0.47
N LEU A 86 0.23 7.26 -0.97
CA LEU A 86 1.44 7.50 -1.76
C LEU A 86 1.10 8.23 -3.06
N GLY A 87 0.00 7.85 -3.71
CA GLY A 87 -0.51 8.49 -4.91
C GLY A 87 -0.68 10.00 -4.73
N MET A 88 -1.47 10.39 -3.73
CA MET A 88 -1.73 11.80 -3.45
C MET A 88 -0.48 12.55 -2.96
N ALA A 89 0.34 11.90 -2.13
CA ALA A 89 1.47 12.58 -1.49
C ALA A 89 2.70 12.70 -2.40
N LEU A 90 2.85 11.87 -3.43
CA LEU A 90 4.00 11.91 -4.34
C LEU A 90 3.68 12.57 -5.68
N ALA A 91 2.41 12.59 -6.10
CA ALA A 91 2.00 13.30 -7.29
C ALA A 91 2.24 14.82 -7.15
N GLY A 92 2.49 15.48 -8.28
CA GLY A 92 2.66 16.95 -8.32
C GLY A 92 1.38 17.71 -8.01
N ASP A 93 0.25 17.11 -8.35
CA ASP A 93 -1.07 17.50 -7.88
C ASP A 93 -1.79 16.24 -7.37
N PRO A 94 -2.49 16.27 -6.23
CA PRO A 94 -3.20 15.09 -5.70
C PRO A 94 -4.22 14.51 -6.69
N LEU A 95 -4.75 15.29 -7.63
CA LEU A 95 -5.65 14.78 -8.69
C LEU A 95 -4.93 13.87 -9.70
N GLN A 96 -3.59 13.85 -9.70
CA GLN A 96 -2.76 12.94 -10.47
C GLN A 96 -2.33 11.70 -9.67
N ALA A 97 -2.87 11.48 -8.47
CA ALA A 97 -2.68 10.26 -7.69
C ALA A 97 -2.79 8.94 -8.50
N PRO A 98 -3.74 8.79 -9.46
CA PRO A 98 -3.79 7.63 -10.34
C PRO A 98 -2.45 7.23 -10.96
N LEU A 99 -1.63 8.19 -11.42
CA LEU A 99 -0.39 7.91 -12.13
C LEU A 99 0.63 7.17 -11.25
N ILE A 100 0.79 7.65 -10.02
CA ILE A 100 1.70 7.05 -9.04
C ILE A 100 1.13 5.74 -8.51
N ARG A 101 -0.17 5.72 -8.21
CA ARG A 101 -0.85 4.52 -7.73
C ARG A 101 -0.76 3.39 -8.73
N ASP A 102 -1.01 3.64 -10.01
CA ASP A 102 -0.97 2.61 -11.04
C ASP A 102 0.46 2.12 -11.30
N ALA A 103 1.45 3.00 -11.20
CA ALA A 103 2.87 2.62 -11.25
C ALA A 103 3.30 1.72 -10.08
N LEU A 104 2.64 1.83 -8.91
CA LEU A 104 2.84 0.92 -7.78
C LEU A 104 2.04 -0.38 -7.95
N ARG A 105 0.79 -0.27 -8.39
CA ARG A 105 -0.19 -1.37 -8.40
C ARG A 105 -0.01 -2.31 -9.59
N TYR A 106 0.51 -1.85 -10.73
CA TYR A 106 0.58 -2.64 -11.96
C TYR A 106 1.99 -2.70 -12.53
N SER A 107 2.32 -3.80 -13.22
CA SER A 107 3.56 -3.94 -14.01
C SER A 107 3.40 -3.64 -15.50
N GLY A 108 2.27 -3.04 -15.89
CA GLY A 108 1.89 -2.78 -17.26
C GLY A 108 0.51 -2.12 -17.30
N ALA A 109 -0.26 -2.36 -18.35
CA ALA A 109 -1.64 -1.86 -18.45
C ALA A 109 -2.48 -2.29 -17.23
N PRO A 110 -3.37 -1.43 -16.70
CA PRO A 110 -4.14 -1.65 -15.48
C PRO A 110 -5.19 -2.75 -15.68
N THR A 111 -4.74 -3.99 -15.53
CA THR A 111 -5.53 -5.20 -15.72
C THR A 111 -5.28 -6.13 -14.55
N TYR A 112 -6.25 -6.97 -14.20
CA TYR A 112 -6.10 -7.96 -13.13
C TYR A 112 -4.82 -8.81 -13.26
N LEU A 113 -4.46 -9.22 -14.48
CA LEU A 113 -3.25 -10.03 -14.74
C LEU A 113 -1.94 -9.27 -14.50
N ASN A 114 -1.94 -7.96 -14.73
CA ASN A 114 -0.77 -7.10 -14.55
C ASN A 114 -0.70 -6.49 -13.15
N ARG A 115 -1.73 -6.67 -12.30
CA ARG A 115 -1.70 -6.23 -10.91
C ARG A 115 -0.58 -6.95 -10.15
N ASN A 116 0.13 -6.21 -9.31
CA ASN A 116 1.15 -6.72 -8.40
C ASN A 116 0.44 -7.35 -7.20
N HIS A 117 0.12 -8.65 -7.29
CA HIS A 117 -0.65 -9.38 -6.29
C HIS A 117 0.19 -9.82 -5.09
N PHE A 118 1.50 -10.00 -5.29
CA PHE A 118 2.39 -10.56 -4.28
C PHE A 118 3.44 -9.55 -3.80
N MET A 119 3.45 -9.26 -2.51
CA MET A 119 4.29 -8.21 -1.92
C MET A 119 5.79 -8.42 -2.18
N GLU A 120 6.32 -9.60 -1.85
CA GLU A 120 7.75 -9.89 -1.92
C GLU A 120 8.23 -10.14 -3.34
N ALA A 121 7.38 -10.74 -4.16
CA ALA A 121 7.74 -11.17 -5.50
C ALA A 121 7.46 -10.11 -6.58
N GLU A 122 6.51 -9.21 -6.34
CA GLU A 122 6.04 -8.24 -7.31
C GLU A 122 6.06 -6.81 -6.76
N TRP A 123 5.19 -6.47 -5.78
CA TRP A 123 4.94 -5.07 -5.40
C TRP A 123 6.20 -4.34 -4.90
N ILE A 124 6.88 -4.85 -3.87
CA ILE A 124 8.06 -4.22 -3.26
C ILE A 124 9.23 -4.16 -4.25
N PRO A 125 9.70 -5.28 -4.84
CA PRO A 125 10.88 -5.24 -5.70
C PRO A 125 10.65 -4.41 -6.97
N ARG A 126 9.43 -4.39 -7.52
CA ARG A 126 9.11 -3.55 -8.70
C ARG A 126 9.06 -2.07 -8.33
N ALA A 127 8.45 -1.71 -7.20
CA ALA A 127 8.44 -0.32 -6.75
C ALA A 127 9.86 0.21 -6.49
N ILE A 128 10.75 -0.63 -5.93
CA ILE A 128 12.17 -0.28 -5.77
C ILE A 128 12.88 -0.17 -7.12
N ALA A 129 12.68 -1.14 -8.02
CA ALA A 129 13.30 -1.13 -9.35
C ALA A 129 12.86 0.06 -10.21
N ALA A 130 11.60 0.50 -10.05
CA ALA A 130 11.05 1.70 -10.68
C ALA A 130 11.54 2.99 -10.03
N GLY A 131 12.29 2.91 -8.93
CA GLY A 131 12.78 4.07 -8.19
C GLY A 131 11.68 4.83 -7.45
N LEU A 132 10.53 4.20 -7.16
CA LEU A 132 9.43 4.79 -6.39
C LEU A 132 9.64 4.63 -4.88
N LEU A 133 10.27 3.52 -4.47
CA LEU A 133 10.60 3.23 -3.08
C LEU A 133 12.09 2.90 -2.93
N GLU A 134 12.62 3.06 -1.74
CA GLU A 134 13.93 2.56 -1.33
C GLU A 134 13.80 1.76 -0.02
N ASP A 135 14.59 0.69 0.11
CA ASP A 135 14.75 -0.02 1.39
C ASP A 135 15.71 0.76 2.29
N VAL A 136 15.23 1.23 3.43
CA VAL A 136 16.02 2.00 4.41
C VAL A 136 16.16 1.25 5.73
N THR A 137 15.84 -0.04 5.77
CA THR A 137 15.82 -0.84 7.01
C THR A 137 17.17 -0.77 7.74
N ASP A 138 18.27 -0.87 7.00
CA ASP A 138 19.64 -0.75 7.55
C ASP A 138 20.01 0.64 8.07
N ARG A 139 19.26 1.69 7.68
CA ARG A 139 19.52 3.08 8.13
C ARG A 139 18.92 3.35 9.51
N VAL A 140 17.91 2.59 9.91
CA VAL A 140 17.16 2.83 11.16
C VAL A 140 17.49 1.81 12.27
N GLY A 141 18.12 0.69 11.94
CA GLY A 141 18.53 -0.31 12.92
C GLY A 141 19.39 -1.42 12.31
N ARG A 142 19.83 -2.36 13.15
CA ARG A 142 20.62 -3.52 12.73
C ARG A 142 19.74 -4.54 12.01
N ALA A 143 19.64 -4.42 10.69
CA ALA A 143 18.81 -5.32 9.91
C ALA A 143 19.43 -6.71 9.68
N ARG A 144 18.56 -7.69 9.51
CA ARG A 144 18.85 -9.09 9.14
C ARG A 144 18.28 -9.35 7.75
N THR A 145 18.75 -10.41 7.09
CA THR A 145 18.18 -10.83 5.80
C THR A 145 17.24 -11.99 6.03
N LEU A 146 16.05 -11.89 5.43
CA LEU A 146 15.12 -12.99 5.26
C LEU A 146 15.11 -13.39 3.80
N THR A 147 15.31 -14.68 3.52
CA THR A 147 15.13 -15.25 2.17
C THR A 147 13.88 -16.10 2.15
N LYS A 148 13.07 -15.92 1.11
CA LYS A 148 11.85 -16.68 0.87
C LYS A 148 11.91 -17.36 -0.49
N ASP A 149 12.01 -18.68 -0.46
CA ASP A 149 11.85 -19.52 -1.64
C ASP A 149 10.37 -19.87 -1.84
N VAL A 150 9.91 -19.70 -3.08
CA VAL A 150 8.57 -20.11 -3.53
C VAL A 150 8.74 -21.01 -4.74
N SER A 151 8.18 -22.21 -4.66
CA SER A 151 8.12 -23.16 -5.76
C SER A 151 6.67 -23.46 -6.16
N ARG A 152 6.47 -24.22 -7.23
CA ARG A 152 5.14 -24.74 -7.57
C ARG A 152 4.54 -25.60 -6.45
N ASP A 153 5.35 -26.30 -5.66
CA ASP A 153 4.88 -27.05 -4.50
C ASP A 153 4.40 -26.13 -3.38
N THR A 154 5.06 -24.99 -3.18
CA THR A 154 4.57 -23.96 -2.26
C THR A 154 3.15 -23.51 -2.63
N TRP A 155 2.90 -23.22 -3.90
CA TRP A 155 1.57 -22.84 -4.39
C TRP A 155 0.53 -23.96 -4.24
N ARG A 156 0.88 -25.20 -4.59
CA ARG A 156 0.01 -26.37 -4.40
C ARG A 156 -0.38 -26.55 -2.93
N ALA A 157 0.59 -26.45 -2.03
CA ALA A 157 0.38 -26.59 -0.59
C ALA A 157 -0.49 -25.45 -0.01
N TRP A 158 -0.47 -24.27 -0.62
CA TRP A 158 -1.30 -23.13 -0.21
C TRP A 158 -2.77 -23.24 -0.66
N GLY A 159 -3.08 -24.19 -1.54
CA GLY A 159 -4.23 -24.24 -2.46
C GLY A 159 -5.63 -23.83 -1.95
N ALA A 160 -5.95 -23.95 -0.66
CA ALA A 160 -7.21 -23.43 -0.12
C ALA A 160 -7.31 -21.88 -0.18
N ARG A 161 -6.17 -21.19 -0.07
CA ARG A 161 -6.07 -19.72 -0.09
C ARG A 161 -5.93 -19.14 -1.50
N MET A 162 -5.64 -19.98 -2.49
CA MET A 162 -5.65 -19.62 -3.92
C MET A 162 -7.04 -19.24 -4.44
N ARG A 163 -8.12 -19.49 -3.70
CA ARG A 163 -9.48 -19.12 -4.13
C ARG A 163 -9.64 -17.63 -4.40
N VAL A 164 -8.88 -16.77 -3.72
CA VAL A 164 -8.84 -15.32 -3.96
C VAL A 164 -8.12 -14.96 -5.26
N PHE A 165 -7.21 -15.83 -5.71
CA PHE A 165 -6.40 -15.66 -6.92
C PHE A 165 -6.83 -16.63 -8.03
N ARG A 166 -8.08 -17.13 -7.99
CA ARG A 166 -8.56 -18.19 -8.89
C ARG A 166 -8.48 -17.80 -10.37
N GLU A 167 -8.56 -16.52 -10.64
CA GLU A 167 -8.52 -15.96 -11.99
C GLU A 167 -7.08 -15.66 -12.46
N LEU A 168 -6.06 -15.85 -11.60
CA LEU A 168 -4.66 -15.85 -12.01
C LEU A 168 -4.26 -17.23 -12.56
N PRO A 169 -3.74 -17.33 -13.80
CA PRO A 169 -3.24 -18.59 -14.32
C PRO A 169 -1.96 -19.02 -13.59
N ASP A 170 -1.71 -20.33 -13.50
CA ASP A 170 -0.50 -20.92 -12.89
C ASP A 170 0.82 -20.37 -13.45
N THR A 171 0.82 -19.85 -14.68
CA THR A 171 1.98 -19.22 -15.33
C THR A 171 2.30 -17.84 -14.75
N ARG A 172 1.35 -17.18 -14.09
CA ARG A 172 1.55 -15.89 -13.40
C ARG A 172 2.00 -16.03 -11.95
N LEU A 173 1.91 -17.24 -11.37
CA LEU A 173 2.34 -17.47 -9.99
C LEU A 173 3.86 -17.40 -9.88
N PRO A 174 4.42 -16.47 -9.08
CA PRO A 174 5.86 -16.31 -8.98
C PRO A 174 6.54 -17.55 -8.42
N VAL A 175 7.63 -17.97 -9.07
CA VAL A 175 8.52 -19.04 -8.59
C VAL A 175 9.94 -18.47 -8.58
N GLY A 176 10.64 -18.60 -7.47
CA GLY A 176 11.94 -17.98 -7.28
C GLY A 176 12.32 -17.83 -5.81
N SER A 177 13.37 -17.06 -5.59
CA SER A 177 13.89 -16.72 -4.28
C SER A 177 13.95 -15.20 -4.16
N TRP A 178 13.38 -14.65 -3.09
CA TRP A 178 13.42 -13.22 -2.81
C TRP A 178 13.99 -12.98 -1.42
N SER A 179 14.79 -11.93 -1.32
CA SER A 179 15.40 -11.52 -0.07
C SER A 179 14.90 -10.15 0.34
N MET A 180 14.70 -9.95 1.64
CA MET A 180 14.30 -8.68 2.21
C MET A 180 15.10 -8.39 3.48
N ARG A 181 15.50 -7.14 3.66
CA ARG A 181 16.09 -6.66 4.90
C ARG A 181 14.98 -6.41 5.92
N TYR A 182 15.20 -6.80 7.17
CA TYR A 182 14.22 -6.58 8.23
C TYR A 182 14.88 -6.34 9.58
N LEU A 183 14.25 -5.54 10.43
CA LEU A 183 14.55 -5.47 11.86
C LEU A 183 13.77 -6.59 12.54
N ASP A 184 14.43 -7.41 13.36
CA ASP A 184 13.71 -8.36 14.21
C ASP A 184 12.89 -7.64 15.30
N LEU A 185 12.07 -8.35 16.06
CA LEU A 185 11.15 -7.75 17.02
C LEU A 185 11.84 -6.87 18.08
N ALA A 186 13.04 -7.26 18.53
CA ALA A 186 13.77 -6.50 19.54
C ALA A 186 14.34 -5.22 18.91
N GLU A 187 15.00 -5.36 17.76
CA GLU A 187 15.57 -4.21 17.05
C GLU A 187 14.48 -3.23 16.58
N ALA A 188 13.32 -3.74 16.13
CA ALA A 188 12.18 -2.91 15.70
C ALA A 188 11.62 -2.05 16.85
N ALA A 189 11.52 -2.63 18.06
CA ALA A 189 11.07 -1.89 19.24
C ALA A 189 12.05 -0.76 19.61
N GLU A 190 13.36 -1.05 19.59
CA GLU A 190 14.41 -0.06 19.86
C GLU A 190 14.55 1.00 18.75
N ALA A 191 14.22 0.65 17.50
CA ALA A 191 14.31 1.53 16.34
C ALA A 191 13.10 2.46 16.16
N ALA A 192 12.00 2.26 16.89
CA ALA A 192 10.74 2.97 16.65
C ALA A 192 10.90 4.49 16.56
N SER A 193 11.71 5.11 17.43
CA SER A 193 11.95 6.57 17.42
C SER A 193 12.86 7.06 16.30
N ARG A 194 13.61 6.15 15.65
CA ARG A 194 14.50 6.46 14.51
C ARG A 194 13.82 6.33 13.16
N ILE A 195 12.66 5.67 13.10
CA ILE A 195 11.88 5.53 11.86
C ILE A 195 11.23 6.89 11.56
N PRO A 196 11.58 7.53 10.43
CA PRO A 196 11.11 8.88 10.14
C PRO A 196 9.64 8.89 9.69
N PRO A 197 8.88 9.97 9.96
CA PRO A 197 7.64 10.25 9.25
C PRO A 197 7.83 10.22 7.73
N GLY A 198 6.90 9.59 7.05
CA GLY A 198 6.96 9.28 5.62
C GLY A 198 7.40 7.84 5.32
N ALA A 199 7.93 7.11 6.30
CA ALA A 199 8.28 5.72 6.13
C ALA A 199 7.06 4.81 5.96
N ILE A 200 7.27 3.71 5.25
CA ILE A 200 6.35 2.59 5.14
C ILE A 200 6.90 1.48 6.03
N VAL A 201 6.06 0.94 6.91
CA VAL A 201 6.38 -0.24 7.72
C VAL A 201 5.71 -1.45 7.08
N VAL A 202 6.51 -2.43 6.70
CA VAL A 202 6.05 -3.72 6.15
C VAL A 202 6.17 -4.78 7.25
N THR A 203 5.03 -5.32 7.70
CA THR A 203 5.01 -6.30 8.79
C THR A 203 5.21 -7.72 8.27
N LEU A 204 6.30 -8.33 8.72
CA LEU A 204 6.73 -9.65 8.27
C LEU A 204 6.39 -10.73 9.28
N ARG A 205 6.01 -11.89 8.78
CA ARG A 205 5.77 -13.10 9.57
C ARG A 205 6.89 -14.10 9.43
N VAL A 206 7.00 -15.00 10.41
CA VAL A 206 7.87 -16.17 10.30
C VAL A 206 7.46 -16.96 9.05
N ALA A 207 8.42 -17.22 8.17
CA ALA A 207 8.18 -17.89 6.91
C ALA A 207 7.62 -19.31 7.13
N ARG A 208 6.62 -19.67 6.33
CA ARG A 208 6.05 -21.02 6.28
C ARG A 208 6.44 -21.66 4.95
N THR A 209 6.79 -22.93 4.98
CA THR A 209 7.20 -23.69 3.78
C THR A 209 6.08 -23.82 2.75
N TRP A 210 4.83 -23.83 3.21
CA TRP A 210 3.61 -23.99 2.41
C TRP A 210 2.93 -22.67 2.03
N SER A 211 3.41 -21.51 2.51
CA SER A 211 2.85 -20.19 2.17
C SER A 211 3.80 -19.46 1.24
N PRO A 212 3.34 -18.87 0.12
CA PRO A 212 4.20 -18.08 -0.76
C PRO A 212 4.52 -16.70 -0.18
N VAL A 213 3.62 -16.16 0.65
CA VAL A 213 3.71 -14.82 1.23
C VAL A 213 4.16 -14.85 2.69
N ILE A 214 4.80 -13.77 3.12
CA ILE A 214 5.29 -13.54 4.50
C ILE A 214 4.87 -12.17 5.05
N THR A 215 4.61 -11.19 4.18
CA THR A 215 4.03 -9.89 4.52
C THR A 215 2.54 -10.08 4.80
N THR A 216 2.08 -9.48 5.90
CA THR A 216 0.65 -9.54 6.27
C THR A 216 -0.01 -8.19 6.46
N HIS A 217 0.78 -7.12 6.54
CA HIS A 217 0.28 -5.78 6.79
C HIS A 217 1.29 -4.73 6.35
N VAL A 218 0.78 -3.58 5.90
CA VAL A 218 1.57 -2.39 5.59
C VAL A 218 0.95 -1.16 6.25
N SER A 219 1.78 -0.15 6.52
CA SER A 219 1.34 1.09 7.16
C SER A 219 2.26 2.25 6.87
N LEU A 220 1.76 3.45 7.09
CA LEU A 220 2.51 4.70 6.99
C LEU A 220 2.93 5.19 8.35
N VAL A 221 4.11 5.80 8.43
CA VAL A 221 4.51 6.60 9.57
C VAL A 221 4.17 8.05 9.28
N VAL A 222 3.39 8.67 10.15
CA VAL A 222 3.00 10.09 10.06
C VAL A 222 3.52 10.85 11.27
N PRO A 223 3.69 12.19 11.18
CA PRO A 223 3.99 13.01 12.34
C PRO A 223 2.91 12.83 13.42
N GLY A 224 3.33 12.83 14.68
CA GLY A 224 2.42 12.88 15.83
C GLY A 224 2.82 13.98 16.80
N PRO A 225 1.95 14.31 17.77
CA PRO A 225 2.17 15.44 18.68
C PRO A 225 3.36 15.25 19.63
N HIS A 226 3.73 13.99 19.94
CA HIS A 226 4.80 13.65 20.87
C HIS A 226 5.81 12.64 20.29
N GLU A 227 5.33 11.71 19.47
CA GLU A 227 6.13 10.70 18.77
C GLU A 227 5.50 10.43 17.40
N PRO A 228 6.25 9.87 16.43
CA PRO A 228 5.66 9.40 15.18
C PRO A 228 4.55 8.38 15.42
N MET A 229 3.49 8.48 14.61
CA MET A 229 2.34 7.58 14.66
C MET A 229 2.38 6.63 13.47
N MET A 230 1.91 5.41 13.68
CA MET A 230 1.62 4.48 12.61
C MET A 230 0.17 4.66 12.18
N ARG A 231 -0.05 5.17 10.96
CA ARG A 231 -1.37 5.26 10.34
C ARG A 231 -1.60 4.09 9.40
N HIS A 232 -2.71 3.39 9.60
CA HIS A 232 -3.05 2.22 8.78
C HIS A 232 -4.54 1.92 8.75
N ALA A 233 -5.02 1.33 7.65
CA ALA A 233 -6.29 0.62 7.62
C ALA A 233 -6.07 -0.79 8.16
N THR A 234 -6.70 -1.16 9.27
CA THR A 234 -6.41 -2.45 9.96
C THR A 234 -7.66 -3.25 10.28
N LYS A 235 -7.52 -4.58 10.36
CA LYS A 235 -8.52 -5.50 10.94
C LYS A 235 -8.50 -5.52 12.47
N MET A 236 -7.54 -4.85 13.11
CA MET A 236 -7.42 -4.77 14.56
C MET A 236 -8.46 -3.82 15.17
N GLY A 237 -8.88 -4.12 16.39
CA GLY A 237 -9.82 -3.27 17.14
C GLY A 237 -11.12 -3.02 16.38
N GLN A 238 -11.46 -1.76 16.15
CA GLN A 238 -12.69 -1.30 15.50
C GLN A 238 -12.74 -1.54 13.99
N ARG A 239 -11.67 -2.10 13.39
CA ARG A 239 -11.58 -2.39 11.95
C ARG A 239 -11.77 -1.15 11.07
N GLN A 240 -10.81 -0.25 11.13
CA GLN A 240 -10.85 1.04 10.46
C GLN A 240 -9.45 1.58 10.16
N VAL A 241 -9.38 2.68 9.44
CA VAL A 241 -8.21 3.54 9.38
C VAL A 241 -8.01 4.22 10.74
N ARG A 242 -6.84 4.07 11.33
CA ARG A 242 -6.52 4.64 12.64
C ARG A 242 -5.03 4.95 12.79
N ASP A 243 -4.73 5.67 13.86
CA ASP A 243 -3.36 5.91 14.32
C ASP A 243 -3.09 5.09 15.59
N ASP A 244 -1.99 4.34 15.58
CA ASP A 244 -1.38 3.73 16.75
C ASP A 244 -0.03 4.39 17.02
N LYS A 245 0.40 4.47 18.29
CA LYS A 245 1.78 4.90 18.59
C LYS A 245 2.75 3.92 17.93
N LEU A 246 3.75 4.44 17.21
CA LEU A 246 4.68 3.58 16.48
C LEU A 246 5.44 2.66 17.45
N SER A 247 5.91 3.21 18.58
CA SER A 247 6.59 2.45 19.65
C SER A 247 5.71 1.32 20.23
N TRP A 248 4.43 1.62 20.45
CA TRP A 248 3.46 0.64 20.92
C TRP A 248 3.29 -0.48 19.88
N TYR A 249 3.07 -0.16 18.61
CA TYR A 249 2.88 -1.17 17.58
C TYR A 249 4.08 -2.10 17.46
N MET A 250 5.31 -1.55 17.38
CA MET A 250 6.54 -2.33 17.28
C MET A 250 6.70 -3.29 18.46
N THR A 251 6.38 -2.83 19.68
CA THR A 251 6.42 -3.66 20.88
C THR A 251 5.40 -4.80 20.86
N HIS A 252 4.20 -4.55 20.34
CA HIS A 252 3.08 -5.50 20.36
C HIS A 252 3.08 -6.47 19.17
N LEU A 253 4.01 -6.32 18.22
CA LEU A 253 4.23 -7.33 17.17
C LEU A 253 4.56 -8.72 17.74
N ARG A 254 5.18 -8.78 18.92
CA ARG A 254 5.48 -10.05 19.61
C ARG A 254 4.24 -10.80 20.09
N ASP A 255 3.09 -10.14 20.17
CA ASP A 255 1.87 -10.70 20.75
C ASP A 255 1.07 -11.54 19.73
N TYR A 256 1.49 -11.56 18.47
CA TYR A 256 0.89 -12.43 17.47
C TYR A 256 1.30 -13.90 17.69
N VAL A 257 0.38 -14.70 18.23
CA VAL A 257 0.64 -16.11 18.55
C VAL A 257 0.36 -17.09 17.40
N ASN A 258 -0.72 -16.88 16.63
CA ASN A 258 -1.16 -17.84 15.60
C ASN A 258 -0.25 -17.88 14.37
N TRP A 259 0.28 -16.72 13.98
CA TRP A 259 1.33 -16.61 12.98
C TRP A 259 2.33 -15.56 13.49
N PRO A 260 3.40 -16.00 14.17
CA PRO A 260 4.35 -15.09 14.80
C PRO A 260 4.88 -14.05 13.82
N ALA A 261 4.91 -12.80 14.28
CA ALA A 261 5.65 -11.76 13.58
C ALA A 261 7.15 -12.09 13.66
N LEU A 262 7.85 -11.93 12.55
CA LEU A 262 9.30 -12.03 12.50
C LEU A 262 9.96 -10.68 12.80
N GLY A 263 9.32 -9.59 12.36
CA GLY A 263 9.89 -8.26 12.38
C GLY A 263 9.24 -7.33 11.36
N VAL A 264 9.95 -6.26 11.00
CA VAL A 264 9.49 -5.28 10.02
C VAL A 264 10.59 -4.92 9.01
N ALA A 265 10.20 -4.70 7.76
CA ALA A 265 11.03 -3.97 6.80
C ALA A 265 10.56 -2.51 6.75
N ILE A 266 11.50 -1.60 6.53
CA ILE A 266 11.22 -0.16 6.48
C ILE A 266 11.59 0.35 5.10
N LEU A 267 10.58 0.85 4.38
CA LEU A 267 10.75 1.45 3.06
C LEU A 267 10.53 2.96 3.16
N MET A 268 11.20 3.74 2.32
CA MET A 268 10.92 5.15 2.12
C MET A 268 10.47 5.41 0.68
N PRO A 269 9.45 6.24 0.47
CA PRO A 269 9.18 6.76 -0.85
C PRO A 269 10.33 7.65 -1.33
N VAL A 270 10.68 7.52 -2.62
CA VAL A 270 11.70 8.34 -3.26
C VAL A 270 11.03 9.56 -3.89
N GLU A 271 11.33 10.74 -3.35
CA GLU A 271 10.85 12.00 -3.92
C GLU A 271 11.54 12.27 -5.26
N GLN A 272 10.75 12.46 -6.33
CA GLN A 272 11.26 12.64 -7.70
C GLN A 272 11.73 14.09 -8.00
N GLY A 273 12.03 14.90 -6.99
CA GLY A 273 12.43 16.31 -7.11
C GLY A 273 11.26 17.30 -7.01
N PRO A 274 11.51 18.63 -7.04
CA PRO A 274 10.49 19.63 -6.78
C PRO A 274 9.41 19.57 -7.86
N THR A 275 8.21 19.18 -7.47
CA THR A 275 6.99 19.39 -8.26
C THR A 275 6.65 20.88 -8.26
N VAL A 276 7.46 21.65 -8.99
CA VAL A 276 7.01 22.92 -9.57
C VAL A 276 5.93 22.52 -10.56
N ALA A 277 4.66 22.70 -10.16
CA ALA A 277 3.47 22.63 -10.99
C ALA A 277 3.71 21.84 -12.28
N ALA A 278 3.63 20.51 -12.21
CA ALA A 278 3.53 19.73 -13.44
C ALA A 278 2.25 20.22 -14.12
N THR A 279 2.44 21.13 -15.08
CA THR A 279 1.39 21.64 -15.95
C THR A 279 0.63 20.42 -16.40
N LEU A 280 -0.69 20.39 -16.12
CA LEU A 280 -1.56 19.35 -16.66
C LEU A 280 -1.18 19.18 -18.13
N PRO A 281 -0.77 17.98 -18.59
CA PRO A 281 -0.56 17.79 -20.01
C PRO A 281 -1.84 18.20 -20.74
N ASP A 282 -1.70 19.04 -21.77
CA ASP A 282 -2.82 19.44 -22.62
C ASP A 282 -3.56 18.16 -23.08
N GLY A 283 -4.83 18.02 -22.70
CA GLY A 283 -5.67 16.89 -23.13
C GLY A 283 -6.13 15.91 -22.05
N LEU A 284 -5.85 16.13 -20.76
CA LEU A 284 -6.61 15.41 -19.71
C LEU A 284 -8.09 15.82 -19.77
N PRO A 285 -9.05 14.88 -19.67
CA PRO A 285 -10.46 15.23 -19.59
C PRO A 285 -10.71 16.17 -18.41
N PRO A 286 -11.70 17.08 -18.50
CA PRO A 286 -11.96 18.04 -17.43
C PRO A 286 -12.22 17.32 -16.11
N LEU A 287 -11.39 17.61 -15.11
CA LEU A 287 -11.49 17.12 -13.75
C LEU A 287 -12.86 17.51 -13.18
N ARG A 288 -13.65 16.52 -12.75
CA ARG A 288 -14.91 16.77 -12.05
C ARG A 288 -14.65 16.78 -10.54
N PHE A 289 -14.97 17.89 -9.90
CA PHE A 289 -15.03 17.99 -8.46
C PHE A 289 -16.33 17.34 -7.98
N ALA A 290 -16.29 16.63 -6.85
CA ALA A 290 -17.51 16.46 -6.07
C ALA A 290 -17.78 17.84 -5.49
N ASP A 291 -18.99 18.35 -5.71
CA ASP A 291 -19.42 19.60 -5.12
C ASP A 291 -19.13 19.55 -3.60
N ALA A 292 -18.71 20.67 -3.03
CA ALA A 292 -18.16 20.78 -1.67
C ALA A 292 -19.10 20.31 -0.54
N GLU A 293 -20.31 19.85 -0.87
CA GLU A 293 -21.33 19.33 0.05
C GLU A 293 -21.88 17.93 -0.33
N GLY A 294 -21.31 17.27 -1.35
CA GLY A 294 -21.79 15.96 -1.78
C GLY A 294 -21.33 14.84 -0.85
N GLU A 295 -22.29 14.10 -0.26
CA GLU A 295 -22.02 12.77 0.30
C GLU A 295 -21.12 11.98 -0.67
N LEU A 296 -20.04 11.37 -0.15
CA LEU A 296 -19.32 10.36 -0.92
C LEU A 296 -20.34 9.35 -1.45
N PRO A 297 -20.23 8.90 -2.72
CA PRO A 297 -21.15 7.91 -3.24
C PRO A 297 -21.26 6.76 -2.25
N HIS A 298 -22.48 6.45 -1.81
CA HIS A 298 -22.71 5.32 -0.93
C HIS A 298 -22.49 4.06 -1.74
N PHE A 299 -21.32 3.45 -1.57
CA PHE A 299 -20.99 2.20 -2.21
C PHE A 299 -21.36 1.06 -1.27
N ASP A 300 -22.37 0.27 -1.66
CA ASP A 300 -22.77 -0.92 -0.93
C ASP A 300 -21.55 -1.86 -0.80
N PRO A 301 -20.98 -2.04 0.41
CA PRO A 301 -19.82 -2.90 0.56
C PRO A 301 -20.25 -4.32 0.18
N LYS A 302 -19.48 -4.99 -0.70
CA LYS A 302 -19.65 -6.43 -0.88
C LYS A 302 -19.59 -7.06 0.52
N PRO A 303 -20.57 -7.90 0.90
CA PRO A 303 -20.56 -8.53 2.21
C PRO A 303 -19.21 -9.20 2.39
N LEU A 304 -18.59 -8.98 3.55
CA LEU A 304 -17.40 -9.71 3.97
C LEU A 304 -17.68 -11.19 3.68
N VAL A 305 -17.07 -11.75 2.64
CA VAL A 305 -17.09 -13.19 2.46
C VAL A 305 -16.36 -13.68 3.70
N ALA A 306 -17.14 -14.15 4.68
CA ALA A 306 -16.63 -14.70 5.91
C ALA A 306 -15.82 -15.91 5.48
N GLY A 307 -14.52 -15.70 5.25
CA GLY A 307 -13.56 -16.77 5.09
C GLY A 307 -13.77 -17.67 6.29
N ALA A 308 -14.30 -18.84 6.01
CA ALA A 308 -14.68 -19.83 6.99
C ALA A 308 -13.59 -19.88 8.06
N ARG A 309 -14.00 -19.71 9.32
CA ARG A 309 -13.22 -20.20 10.44
C ARG A 309 -13.02 -21.68 10.15
N GLY A 310 -11.82 -22.03 9.69
CA GLY A 310 -11.37 -23.41 9.70
C GLY A 310 -11.31 -23.79 11.17
N GLU A 311 -12.39 -24.42 11.63
CA GLU A 311 -12.36 -25.27 12.80
C GLU A 311 -11.27 -26.31 12.57
N ASP A 312 -10.34 -26.40 13.53
CA ASP A 312 -9.45 -27.54 13.68
C ASP A 312 -10.28 -28.81 13.81
N PRO A 313 -9.92 -29.91 13.13
CA PRO A 313 -10.13 -31.23 13.69
C PRO A 313 -8.83 -31.68 14.38
N THR A 314 -8.99 -31.91 15.68
CA THR A 314 -8.30 -32.90 16.55
C THR A 314 -7.25 -33.79 15.90
#